data_AF-A0AAE9F8F4-F1
#
_entry.id   AF-A0AAE9F8F4-F1
#
_cell.length_a   1.000
_cell.length_b   1.000
_cell.length_c   1.000
_cell.angle_alpha   90.00
_cell.angle_beta   90.00
_cell.angle_gamma   90.00
#
_symmetry.space_group_name_H-M   'P 1'
#
loop_
_entity.id
_entity.type
_entity.pdbx_description
1 polymer ?
#
loop_
_entity_poly.entity_id
_entity_poly.type
_entity_poly.pdbx_seq_one_letter_code
_entity_poly.pdbx_strand_id
1 'polypeptide(L)'
;MPPSLLQMPDVVLSTIFKKVDLYTILVLRKVCVDLRNFIEEHKPESNIDHVIVTVNLESVNLSMPFNIINQVEMSNLVTDLPLHYFSGMARVSICRIFVSGEDVALLKEMFPQYPSMIKFHIHAECVNKPQYERILGKSQVGRSVYGGRLDKWLCEIGDDTVQFALFGSMDNWYFSVERISK
;
A
#
# COMPACT_ATOMS: atom_id res chain seq x y z
N MET A 1 -38.23 27.66 12.92
CA MET A 1 -37.54 26.57 12.20
C MET A 1 -36.21 26.32 12.88
N PRO A 2 -35.67 25.09 12.88
CA PRO A 2 -34.28 24.87 13.29
C PRO A 2 -33.32 25.62 12.34
N PRO A 3 -32.13 26.05 12.82
CA PRO A 3 -31.14 26.68 11.96
C PRO A 3 -30.62 25.70 10.91
N SER A 4 -30.49 26.16 9.67
CA SER A 4 -29.92 25.38 8.56
C SER A 4 -28.40 25.50 8.56
N LEU A 5 -27.71 24.43 8.14
CA LEU A 5 -26.26 24.45 7.92
C LEU A 5 -25.85 25.53 6.90
N LEU A 6 -26.70 25.81 5.90
CA LEU A 6 -26.51 26.86 4.89
C LEU A 6 -26.70 28.29 5.40
N GLN A 7 -27.17 28.47 6.65
CA GLN A 7 -27.29 29.79 7.28
C GLN A 7 -26.05 30.13 8.13
N MET A 8 -25.08 29.22 8.21
CA MET A 8 -23.81 29.44 8.91
C MET A 8 -22.81 30.12 7.99
N PRO A 9 -21.96 31.04 8.49
CA PRO A 9 -20.87 31.62 7.71
C PRO A 9 -19.88 30.57 7.18
N ASP A 10 -19.25 30.86 6.04
CA ASP A 10 -18.29 29.98 5.36
C ASP A 10 -17.12 29.52 6.24
N VAL A 11 -16.70 30.35 7.19
CA VAL A 11 -15.67 30.02 8.19
C VAL A 11 -16.13 28.88 9.11
N VAL A 12 -17.41 28.87 9.50
CA VAL A 12 -18.01 27.82 10.33
C VAL A 12 -18.19 26.54 9.51
N LEU A 13 -18.70 26.65 8.27
CA LEU A 13 -18.79 25.53 7.33
C LEU A 13 -17.42 24.88 7.12
N SER A 14 -16.39 25.67 6.80
CA SER A 14 -15.00 25.21 6.63
C SER A 14 -14.49 24.47 7.88
N THR A 15 -14.82 24.98 9.07
CA THR A 15 -14.42 24.36 10.35
C THR A 15 -15.14 23.03 10.60
N ILE A 16 -16.41 22.90 10.17
CA ILE A 16 -17.17 21.65 10.21
C ILE A 16 -16.57 20.65 9.20
N PHE A 17 -16.34 21.08 7.96
CA PHE A 17 -15.77 20.23 6.91
C PHE A 17 -14.36 19.70 7.25
N LYS A 18 -13.55 20.46 8.00
CA LYS A 18 -12.25 19.99 8.55
C LYS A 18 -12.37 18.95 9.69
N LYS A 19 -13.55 18.71 10.23
CA LYS A 19 -13.80 17.82 11.40
C LYS A 19 -14.63 16.58 11.09
N VAL A 20 -15.19 16.47 9.88
CA VAL A 20 -15.99 15.31 9.44
C VAL A 20 -15.18 14.40 8.52
N ASP A 21 -15.56 13.13 8.45
CA ASP A 21 -14.90 12.15 7.58
C ASP A 21 -15.28 12.32 6.10
N LEU A 22 -14.48 11.74 5.20
CA LEU A 22 -14.74 11.78 3.75
C LEU A 22 -16.14 11.29 3.41
N TYR A 23 -16.63 10.25 4.09
CA TYR A 23 -17.98 9.71 3.87
C TYR A 23 -19.04 10.80 4.06
N THR A 24 -18.97 11.52 5.18
CA THR A 24 -19.87 12.63 5.50
C THR A 24 -19.73 13.77 4.48
N ILE A 25 -18.51 14.11 4.03
CA ILE A 25 -18.31 15.10 2.96
C ILE A 25 -18.99 14.65 1.65
N LEU A 26 -18.81 13.39 1.24
CA LEU A 26 -19.41 12.82 0.03
C LEU A 26 -20.94 12.68 0.11
N VAL A 27 -21.49 12.49 1.31
CA VAL A 27 -22.93 12.54 1.58
C VAL A 27 -23.43 13.99 1.49
N LEU A 28 -22.80 14.94 2.19
CA LEU A 28 -23.16 16.37 2.17
C LEU A 28 -23.13 16.96 0.76
N ARG A 29 -22.14 16.59 -0.05
CA ARG A 29 -22.04 16.92 -1.49
C ARG A 29 -23.25 16.46 -2.32
N LYS A 30 -24.01 15.46 -1.85
CA LYS A 30 -25.22 14.95 -2.52
C LYS A 30 -26.52 15.54 -1.95
N VAL A 31 -26.48 16.27 -0.83
CA VAL A 31 -27.68 16.81 -0.16
C VAL A 31 -28.32 17.97 -0.93
N CYS A 32 -27.52 18.96 -1.36
CA CYS A 32 -28.04 20.09 -2.14
C CYS A 32 -26.98 20.71 -3.07
N VAL A 33 -27.43 21.63 -3.93
CA VAL A 33 -26.56 22.35 -4.88
C VAL A 33 -25.55 23.22 -4.15
N ASP A 34 -25.96 23.94 -3.10
CA ASP A 34 -25.11 24.92 -2.43
C ASP A 34 -23.96 24.25 -1.65
N LEU A 35 -24.25 23.17 -0.90
CA LEU A 35 -23.21 22.37 -0.24
C LEU A 35 -22.25 21.75 -1.26
N ARG A 36 -22.75 21.27 -2.41
CA ARG A 36 -21.91 20.75 -3.48
C ARG A 36 -20.97 21.82 -4.03
N ASN A 37 -21.49 23.01 -4.34
CA ASN A 37 -20.70 24.12 -4.86
C ASN A 37 -19.64 24.57 -3.84
N PHE A 38 -20.03 24.71 -2.57
CA PHE A 38 -19.11 25.02 -1.47
C PHE A 38 -17.96 24.00 -1.37
N ILE A 39 -18.27 22.70 -1.41
CA ILE A 39 -17.27 21.61 -1.34
C ILE A 39 -16.35 21.61 -2.58
N GLU A 40 -16.88 21.88 -3.78
CA GLU A 40 -16.08 21.93 -5.02
C GLU A 40 -15.14 23.15 -5.07
N GLU A 41 -15.58 24.29 -4.53
CA GLU A 41 -14.81 25.54 -4.49
C GLU A 41 -13.73 25.49 -3.39
N HIS A 42 -14.13 25.11 -2.17
CA HIS A 42 -13.25 25.13 -0.99
C HIS A 42 -12.38 23.87 -0.86
N LYS A 43 -12.71 22.78 -1.57
CA LYS A 43 -11.99 21.50 -1.61
C LYS A 43 -11.49 21.06 -0.23
N PRO A 44 -12.40 20.82 0.74
CA PRO A 44 -12.02 20.54 2.11
C PRO A 44 -11.08 19.34 2.20
N GLU A 45 -10.01 19.51 2.98
CA GLU A 45 -8.89 18.58 3.09
C GLU A 45 -9.38 17.15 3.41
N SER A 46 -9.28 16.26 2.42
CA SER A 46 -9.74 14.88 2.55
C SER A 46 -8.73 14.04 3.30
N ASN A 47 -9.00 13.80 4.58
CA ASN A 47 -8.25 12.88 5.42
C ASN A 47 -8.51 11.40 4.98
N ILE A 48 -7.63 10.76 4.19
CA ILE A 48 -7.74 9.34 3.71
C ILE A 48 -6.40 8.54 3.66
N ASP A 49 -5.81 8.10 4.78
CA ASP A 49 -4.47 7.50 4.99
C ASP A 49 -4.08 6.51 3.90
N HIS A 50 -4.99 5.57 3.64
CA HIS A 50 -4.77 4.47 2.72
C HIS A 50 -5.96 4.30 1.78
N VAL A 51 -5.64 4.09 0.50
CA VAL A 51 -6.58 3.62 -0.51
C VAL A 51 -6.09 2.25 -0.97
N ILE A 52 -6.93 1.23 -0.76
CA ILE A 52 -6.63 -0.14 -1.14
C ILE A 52 -7.36 -0.46 -2.44
N VAL A 53 -6.60 -0.70 -3.50
CA VAL A 53 -7.12 -1.19 -4.78
C VAL A 53 -6.85 -2.68 -4.87
N THR A 54 -7.89 -3.50 -4.78
CA THR A 54 -7.83 -4.95 -4.88
C THR A 54 -8.33 -5.40 -6.25
N VAL A 55 -7.43 -5.87 -7.12
CA VAL A 55 -7.77 -6.31 -8.48
C VAL A 55 -7.76 -7.82 -8.57
N ASN A 56 -8.94 -8.43 -8.46
CA ASN A 56 -9.14 -9.86 -8.70
C ASN A 56 -9.50 -10.08 -10.18
N LEU A 57 -9.36 -11.32 -10.68
CA LEU A 57 -9.68 -11.69 -12.08
C LEU A 57 -11.12 -11.30 -12.51
N GLU A 58 -12.07 -11.27 -11.58
CA GLU A 58 -13.48 -10.99 -11.83
C GLU A 58 -13.94 -9.60 -11.34
N SER A 59 -13.14 -8.88 -10.56
CA SER A 59 -13.57 -7.61 -9.95
C SER A 59 -12.42 -6.71 -9.50
N VAL A 60 -12.56 -5.41 -9.79
CA VAL A 60 -11.76 -4.34 -9.18
C VAL A 60 -12.54 -3.80 -7.97
N ASN A 61 -12.01 -4.03 -6.77
CA ASN A 61 -12.58 -3.55 -5.52
C ASN A 61 -11.75 -2.39 -4.99
N LEU A 62 -12.42 -1.29 -4.65
CA LEU A 62 -11.80 -0.13 -4.01
C LEU A 62 -12.21 -0.10 -2.55
N SER A 63 -11.30 -0.44 -1.65
CA SER A 63 -11.50 -0.37 -0.21
C SER A 63 -10.82 0.88 0.34
N MET A 64 -11.59 1.71 1.05
CA MET A 64 -11.12 2.94 1.69
C MET A 64 -11.49 2.89 3.17
N PRO A 65 -10.55 2.58 4.09
CA PRO A 65 -10.73 2.94 5.49
C PRO A 65 -10.75 4.47 5.61
N PHE A 66 -11.65 5.02 6.41
CA PHE A 66 -11.73 6.46 6.61
C PHE A 66 -10.55 6.98 7.46
N ASN A 67 -10.04 8.19 7.15
CA ASN A 67 -9.03 9.04 7.85
C ASN A 67 -7.56 9.02 7.33
N ILE A 68 -6.96 10.24 7.16
CA ILE A 68 -5.60 10.93 6.94
C ILE A 68 -4.50 10.62 5.85
N ILE A 69 -4.61 11.01 4.55
CA ILE A 69 -3.74 10.54 3.40
C ILE A 69 -2.21 10.48 3.64
N ASN A 70 -1.57 9.30 3.47
CA ASN A 70 -0.11 9.16 3.35
C ASN A 70 0.44 7.98 2.50
N GLN A 71 -0.27 6.85 2.28
CA GLN A 71 0.31 5.69 1.57
C GLN A 71 -0.76 4.92 0.75
N VAL A 72 -0.53 4.71 -0.55
CA VAL A 72 -1.36 3.80 -1.39
C VAL A 72 -0.90 2.36 -1.17
N GLU A 73 -1.83 1.40 -1.09
CA GLU A 73 -1.52 -0.04 -1.00
C GLU A 73 -2.41 -0.82 -1.98
N MET A 74 -1.88 -1.16 -3.16
CA MET A 74 -2.56 -2.15 -4.02
C MET A 74 -2.46 -3.53 -3.37
N SER A 75 -3.46 -4.40 -3.60
CA SER A 75 -3.48 -5.79 -3.10
C SER A 75 -4.08 -6.74 -4.14
N ASN A 76 -3.73 -8.03 -4.06
CA ASN A 76 -4.18 -9.12 -4.94
C ASN A 76 -4.03 -8.89 -6.47
N LEU A 77 -3.37 -7.80 -6.90
CA LEU A 77 -3.19 -7.48 -8.32
C LEU A 77 -2.39 -8.59 -9.01
N VAL A 78 -3.09 -9.50 -9.69
CA VAL A 78 -2.48 -10.53 -10.53
C VAL A 78 -1.88 -9.85 -11.75
N THR A 79 -0.55 -9.73 -11.80
CA THR A 79 0.09 -8.98 -12.89
C THR A 79 1.53 -9.38 -13.21
N ASP A 80 1.79 -9.53 -14.50
CA ASP A 80 3.13 -9.67 -15.08
C ASP A 80 3.81 -8.31 -15.34
N LEU A 81 3.14 -7.18 -15.04
CA LEU A 81 3.71 -5.83 -15.21
C LEU A 81 5.05 -5.68 -14.48
N PRO A 82 6.13 -5.21 -15.14
CA PRO A 82 7.45 -5.08 -14.54
C PRO A 82 7.44 -4.27 -13.23
N LEU A 83 8.17 -4.73 -12.21
CA LEU A 83 8.05 -4.18 -10.85
C LEU A 83 8.41 -2.68 -10.76
N HIS A 84 9.22 -2.15 -11.68
CA HIS A 84 9.58 -0.73 -11.72
C HIS A 84 8.38 0.20 -11.94
N TYR A 85 7.25 -0.27 -12.46
CA TYR A 85 6.02 0.53 -12.58
C TYR A 85 5.45 0.95 -11.20
N PHE A 86 5.82 0.25 -10.13
CA PHE A 86 5.41 0.58 -8.76
C PHE A 86 6.45 1.42 -7.98
N SER A 87 7.54 1.85 -8.63
CA SER A 87 8.63 2.64 -8.02
C SER A 87 8.19 3.88 -7.22
N GLY A 88 7.17 4.59 -7.72
CA GLY A 88 6.63 5.79 -7.05
C GLY A 88 5.75 5.50 -5.82
N MET A 89 5.54 4.25 -5.43
CA MET A 89 4.64 3.85 -4.35
C MET A 89 5.40 3.53 -3.07
N ALA A 90 4.86 3.96 -1.93
CA ALA A 90 5.45 3.69 -0.63
C ALA A 90 5.25 2.23 -0.17
N ARG A 91 4.10 1.63 -0.52
CA ARG A 91 3.72 0.27 -0.12
C ARG A 91 3.04 -0.40 -1.31
N VAL A 92 3.44 -1.64 -1.60
CA VAL A 92 2.94 -2.39 -2.74
C VAL A 92 2.61 -3.81 -2.29
N SER A 93 1.47 -4.36 -2.71
CA SER A 93 1.16 -5.78 -2.58
C SER A 93 0.55 -6.29 -3.90
N ILE A 94 1.16 -7.32 -4.49
CA ILE A 94 0.74 -7.90 -5.77
C ILE A 94 0.66 -9.44 -5.68
N CYS A 95 -0.05 -10.06 -6.62
CA CYS A 95 -0.06 -11.50 -6.81
C CYS A 95 0.67 -11.86 -8.11
N ARG A 96 1.45 -12.96 -8.09
CA ARG A 96 2.12 -13.50 -9.27
C ARG A 96 2.12 -15.02 -9.28
N ILE A 97 2.06 -15.62 -10.47
CA ILE A 97 2.24 -17.08 -10.58
C ILE A 97 3.68 -17.46 -10.16
N PHE A 98 4.67 -16.65 -10.53
CA PHE A 98 6.07 -16.90 -10.23
C PHE A 98 6.82 -15.63 -9.81
N VAL A 99 7.73 -15.76 -8.85
CA VAL A 99 8.75 -14.76 -8.53
C VAL A 99 10.12 -15.32 -8.89
N SER A 100 10.81 -14.59 -9.78
CA SER A 100 12.12 -14.97 -10.31
C SER A 100 13.27 -14.37 -9.51
N GLY A 101 14.50 -14.84 -9.75
CA GLY A 101 15.69 -14.15 -9.27
C GLY A 101 15.81 -12.72 -9.81
N GLU A 102 15.38 -12.46 -11.05
CA GLU A 102 15.44 -11.14 -11.67
C GLU A 102 14.53 -10.14 -10.93
N ASP A 103 13.34 -10.56 -10.51
CA ASP A 103 12.44 -9.76 -9.65
C ASP A 103 13.12 -9.39 -8.32
N VAL A 104 13.85 -10.33 -7.70
CA VAL A 104 14.58 -10.08 -6.44
C VAL A 104 15.77 -9.15 -6.63
N ALA A 105 16.51 -9.28 -7.74
CA ALA A 105 17.59 -8.35 -8.08
C ALA A 105 17.05 -6.94 -8.33
N LEU A 106 15.97 -6.81 -9.11
CA LEU A 106 15.31 -5.54 -9.40
C LEU A 106 14.81 -4.87 -8.11
N LEU A 107 14.17 -5.60 -7.19
CA LEU A 107 13.75 -5.05 -5.90
C LEU A 107 14.94 -4.60 -5.04
N LYS A 108 16.06 -5.32 -5.09
CA LYS A 108 17.31 -4.95 -4.40
C LYS A 108 17.94 -3.67 -4.95
N GLU A 109 17.74 -3.34 -6.21
CA GLU A 109 18.17 -2.07 -6.83
C GLU A 109 17.15 -0.95 -6.61
N MET A 110 15.85 -1.25 -6.68
CA MET A 110 14.77 -0.29 -6.50
C MET A 110 14.73 0.32 -5.10
N PHE A 111 14.93 -0.46 -4.04
CA PHE A 111 14.92 0.10 -2.69
C PHE A 111 15.96 1.22 -2.51
N PRO A 112 17.27 1.05 -2.77
CA PRO A 112 18.23 2.17 -2.73
C PRO A 112 17.83 3.37 -3.59
N GLN A 113 17.27 3.12 -4.78
CA GLN A 113 16.87 4.16 -5.74
C GLN A 113 15.64 4.97 -5.29
N TYR A 114 14.71 4.36 -4.56
CA TYR A 114 13.45 4.96 -4.12
C TYR A 114 13.34 4.94 -2.58
N PRO A 115 13.88 5.96 -1.88
CA PRO A 115 13.76 6.12 -0.42
C PRO A 115 12.31 6.12 0.09
N SER A 116 11.37 6.60 -0.73
CA SER A 116 9.93 6.57 -0.44
C SER A 116 9.34 5.16 -0.39
N MET A 117 9.97 4.15 -1.01
CA MET A 117 9.51 2.77 -0.98
C MET A 117 9.88 2.13 0.36
N ILE A 118 8.85 1.89 1.18
CA ILE A 118 8.95 1.32 2.53
C ILE A 118 8.74 -0.19 2.48
N LYS A 119 7.79 -0.66 1.65
CA LYS A 119 7.31 -2.05 1.65
C LYS A 119 6.93 -2.54 0.26
N PHE A 120 7.36 -3.76 -0.09
CA PHE A 120 6.92 -4.46 -1.30
C PHE A 120 6.60 -5.92 -0.95
N HIS A 121 5.35 -6.33 -1.18
CA HIS A 121 4.82 -7.65 -0.91
C HIS A 121 4.46 -8.33 -2.24
N ILE A 122 4.84 -9.59 -2.39
CA ILE A 122 4.40 -10.44 -3.50
C ILE A 122 3.88 -11.74 -2.90
N HIS A 123 2.58 -11.98 -3.11
CA HIS A 123 1.99 -13.30 -2.94
C HIS A 123 2.22 -14.11 -4.22
N ALA A 124 2.63 -15.37 -4.10
CA ALA A 124 2.93 -16.18 -5.27
C ALA A 124 2.66 -17.68 -5.13
N GLU A 125 2.35 -18.31 -6.26
CA GLU A 125 2.23 -19.77 -6.37
C GLU A 125 3.62 -20.43 -6.38
N CYS A 126 4.59 -19.86 -7.09
CA CYS A 126 5.92 -20.44 -7.23
C CYS A 126 7.06 -19.44 -6.98
N VAL A 127 8.16 -19.93 -6.40
CA VAL A 127 9.33 -19.13 -6.02
C VAL A 127 10.63 -19.89 -6.30
N ASN A 128 11.66 -19.21 -6.80
CA ASN A 128 12.98 -19.82 -7.03
C ASN A 128 13.99 -19.45 -5.95
N LYS A 129 13.80 -20.02 -4.76
CA LYS A 129 14.69 -19.78 -3.61
C LYS A 129 16.20 -19.97 -3.92
N PRO A 130 16.65 -21.00 -4.69
CA PRO A 130 18.05 -21.11 -5.08
C PRO A 130 18.59 -19.93 -5.91
N GLN A 131 17.76 -19.24 -6.69
CA GLN A 131 18.15 -17.97 -7.33
C GLN A 131 18.25 -16.84 -6.31
N TYR A 132 17.34 -16.75 -5.34
CA TYR A 132 17.36 -15.70 -4.32
C TYR A 132 18.63 -15.80 -3.47
N GLU A 133 19.05 -17.02 -3.11
CA GLU A 133 20.28 -17.25 -2.34
C GLU A 133 21.56 -16.87 -3.11
N ARG A 134 21.53 -16.85 -4.45
CA ARG A 134 22.65 -16.34 -5.28
C ARG A 134 22.75 -14.82 -5.27
N ILE A 135 21.64 -14.11 -5.00
CA ILE A 135 21.51 -12.65 -5.11
C ILE A 135 21.61 -11.97 -3.73
N LEU A 136 21.02 -12.60 -2.72
CA LEU A 136 20.93 -12.11 -1.34
C LEU A 136 21.89 -12.84 -0.38
N GLY A 137 22.54 -13.91 -0.81
CA GLY A 137 23.32 -14.81 0.05
C GLY A 137 22.45 -15.83 0.78
N LYS A 138 23.02 -16.57 1.74
CA LYS A 138 22.28 -17.57 2.52
C LYS A 138 21.27 -16.92 3.45
N SER A 139 20.06 -17.49 3.53
CA SER A 139 19.04 -17.02 4.46
C SER A 139 19.38 -17.34 5.91
N GLN A 140 18.95 -16.46 6.82
CA GLN A 140 18.74 -16.79 8.22
C GLN A 140 17.38 -17.47 8.35
N VAL A 141 17.34 -18.69 8.89
CA VAL A 141 16.11 -19.48 9.02
C VAL A 141 15.49 -19.25 10.40
N GLY A 142 14.25 -18.79 10.42
CA GLY A 142 13.44 -18.63 11.62
C GLY A 142 12.05 -19.24 11.46
N ARG A 143 11.12 -18.81 12.33
CA ARG A 143 9.69 -19.12 12.24
C ARG A 143 8.89 -17.87 11.91
N SER A 144 7.87 -18.04 11.09
CA SER A 144 6.82 -17.04 10.84
C SER A 144 5.87 -16.97 12.04
N VAL A 145 5.03 -15.94 12.06
CA VAL A 145 3.96 -15.76 13.07
C VAL A 145 2.98 -16.94 13.05
N TYR A 146 2.85 -17.61 11.89
CA TYR A 146 2.03 -18.81 11.68
C TYR A 146 2.78 -20.12 11.97
N GLY A 147 3.96 -20.07 12.61
CA GLY A 147 4.77 -21.23 12.98
C GLY A 147 5.56 -21.89 11.84
N GLY A 148 5.15 -21.67 10.58
CA GLY A 148 5.85 -22.17 9.39
C GLY A 148 7.26 -21.57 9.20
N ARG A 149 8.09 -22.24 8.39
CA ARG A 149 9.45 -21.79 8.05
C ARG A 149 9.45 -20.37 7.48
N LEU A 150 10.35 -19.54 8.00
CA LEU A 150 10.59 -18.17 7.51
C LEU A 150 12.06 -18.05 7.16
N ASP A 151 12.37 -17.83 5.89
CA ASP A 151 13.71 -17.48 5.43
C ASP A 151 13.83 -15.95 5.37
N LYS A 152 14.86 -15.38 5.99
CA LYS A 152 15.15 -13.94 6.01
C LYS A 152 16.52 -13.63 5.43
N TRP A 153 16.64 -12.49 4.78
CA TRP A 153 17.92 -11.87 4.41
C TRP A 153 17.90 -10.42 4.85
N LEU A 154 19.02 -9.93 5.38
CA LEU A 154 19.22 -8.52 5.73
C LEU A 154 20.27 -7.96 4.77
N CYS A 155 19.96 -6.82 4.16
CA CYS A 155 20.84 -6.08 3.27
C CYS A 155 20.99 -4.66 3.82
N GLU A 156 22.21 -4.25 4.16
CA GLU A 156 22.50 -2.87 4.53
C GLU A 156 22.56 -2.01 3.26
N ILE A 157 21.81 -0.90 3.23
CA ILE A 157 21.67 0.00 2.08
C ILE A 157 21.84 1.44 2.58
N GLY A 158 23.09 1.88 2.67
CA GLY A 158 23.44 3.14 3.34
C GLY A 158 23.23 3.00 4.85
N ASP A 159 22.45 3.91 5.44
CA ASP A 159 22.11 3.89 6.87
C ASP A 159 20.91 2.96 7.20
N ASP A 160 20.12 2.62 6.18
CA ASP A 160 18.91 1.78 6.27
C ASP A 160 19.23 0.29 6.11
N THR A 161 18.57 -0.55 6.92
CA THR A 161 18.60 -2.01 6.75
C THR A 161 17.34 -2.46 6.01
N VAL A 162 17.48 -3.08 4.84
CA VAL A 162 16.36 -3.67 4.08
C VAL A 162 16.29 -5.18 4.36
N GLN A 163 15.13 -5.63 4.84
CA GLN A 163 14.85 -7.04 5.09
C GLN A 163 14.07 -7.63 3.93
N PHE A 164 14.62 -8.68 3.32
CA PHE A 164 13.89 -9.60 2.46
C PHE A 164 13.40 -10.77 3.31
N ALA A 165 12.19 -11.25 3.07
CA ALA A 165 11.61 -12.38 3.76
C ALA A 165 10.81 -13.27 2.80
N LEU A 166 10.85 -14.58 3.05
CA LEU A 166 10.08 -15.60 2.34
C LEU A 166 9.51 -16.60 3.34
N PHE A 167 8.19 -16.78 3.32
CA PHE A 167 7.52 -17.87 4.03
C PHE A 167 6.36 -18.42 3.20
N GLY A 168 5.89 -19.61 3.53
CA GLY A 168 4.84 -20.29 2.79
C GLY A 168 5.16 -21.74 2.48
N SER A 169 4.27 -22.38 1.74
CA SER A 169 4.35 -23.79 1.32
C SER A 169 3.22 -24.10 0.34
N MET A 170 3.39 -25.13 -0.50
CA MET A 170 2.31 -25.72 -1.32
C MET A 170 1.47 -24.65 -2.03
N ASP A 171 2.12 -23.96 -2.96
CA ASP A 171 1.50 -22.98 -3.87
C ASP A 171 0.93 -21.72 -3.19
N ASN A 172 1.33 -21.48 -1.93
CA ASN A 172 0.99 -20.28 -1.17
C ASN A 172 2.24 -19.68 -0.52
N TRP A 173 2.97 -18.87 -1.29
CA TRP A 173 4.17 -18.16 -0.84
C TRP A 173 3.92 -16.67 -0.62
N TYR A 174 4.55 -16.13 0.41
CA TYR A 174 4.61 -14.72 0.72
C TYR A 174 6.07 -14.29 0.71
N PHE A 175 6.42 -13.48 -0.28
CA PHE A 175 7.70 -12.80 -0.38
C PHE A 175 7.50 -11.32 0.03
N SER A 176 8.36 -10.80 0.89
CA SER A 176 8.35 -9.38 1.24
C SER A 176 9.73 -8.74 1.25
N VAL A 177 9.75 -7.45 0.96
CA VAL A 177 10.90 -6.55 1.07
C VAL A 177 10.46 -5.35 1.87
N GLU A 178 11.11 -5.08 2.99
CA GLU A 178 10.67 -4.05 3.96
C GLU A 178 11.89 -3.29 4.49
N ARG A 179 11.81 -1.95 4.54
CA ARG A 179 12.79 -1.14 5.29
C ARG A 179 12.57 -1.34 6.78
N ILE A 180 13.62 -1.72 7.49
CA ILE A 180 13.66 -1.67 8.95
C ILE A 180 14.23 -0.31 9.33
N SER A 181 13.36 0.62 9.74
CA SER A 181 13.82 1.77 10.52
C SER A 181 14.41 1.27 11.84
N LYS A 182 15.56 1.84 12.21
CA LYS A 182 16.03 1.82 13.60
C LYS A 182 15.14 2.73 14.47
#